data_AF-A0A7X7TXZ6-F1
#
_entry.id   AF-A0A7X7TXZ6-F1
#
_cell.length_a   1.000
_cell.length_b   1.000
_cell.length_c   1.000
_cell.angle_alpha   90.00
_cell.angle_beta   90.00
_cell.angle_gamma   90.00
#
_symmetry.space_group_name_H-M   'P 1'
#
loop_
_entity.id
_entity.type
_entity.pdbx_description
1 polymer ?
#
loop_
_entity_poly.entity_id
_entity_poly.type
_entity_poly.pdbx_seq_one_letter_code
_entity_poly.pdbx_strand_id
1 'polypeptide(L)'
;PAGTILLSLVLLNQRAGRLLLPGTVLALAGEFLAITHGDSVSWGSFRCHLQANPAPYGLAFVGAVSWALYSTLARRWSRPGAGGAVELFIPAAGVTLLVLSLLSGESPVWSVRAGGEALALAGITVLAYTLWDVAMRKGNLLLVAACSYFTPLLSTLVSCAYLGVRPGWRLWAGCLALVLGSLLTWRSVFDRSPKGEHA
;
A
#
# COMPACT_ATOMS: atom_id res chain seq x y z
N PRO A 1 2.15 -3.05 -1.97
CA PRO A 1 1.51 -3.88 -3.01
C PRO A 1 2.38 -5.07 -3.50
N ALA A 2 3.68 -4.86 -3.78
CA ALA A 2 4.59 -5.93 -4.22
C ALA A 2 4.63 -7.14 -3.27
N GLY A 3 4.74 -6.89 -1.95
CA GLY A 3 4.70 -7.95 -0.94
C GLY A 3 3.39 -8.74 -0.95
N THR A 4 2.24 -8.09 -1.15
CA THR A 4 0.93 -8.74 -1.26
C THR A 4 0.88 -9.71 -2.45
N ILE A 5 1.48 -9.32 -3.59
CA ILE A 5 1.54 -10.16 -4.79
C ILE A 5 2.50 -11.33 -4.57
N LEU A 6 3.68 -11.11 -3.99
CA LEU A 6 4.62 -12.19 -3.69
C LEU A 6 4.02 -13.22 -2.71
N LEU A 7 3.36 -12.75 -1.65
CA LEU A 7 2.70 -13.61 -0.69
C LEU A 7 1.47 -14.32 -1.29
N SER A 8 0.79 -13.74 -2.29
CA SER A 8 -0.33 -14.43 -2.94
C SER A 8 0.13 -15.66 -3.74
N LEU A 9 1.33 -15.63 -4.32
CA LEU A 9 1.91 -16.80 -5.00
C LEU A 9 2.11 -17.98 -4.04
N VAL A 10 2.53 -17.70 -2.80
CA VAL A 10 2.84 -18.72 -1.80
C VAL A 10 1.59 -19.13 -1.00
N LEU A 11 0.88 -18.15 -0.41
CA LEU A 11 -0.21 -18.39 0.54
C LEU A 11 -1.55 -18.68 -0.14
N LEU A 12 -1.76 -18.17 -1.37
CA LEU A 12 -2.96 -18.42 -2.18
C LEU A 12 -2.68 -19.36 -3.36
N ASN A 13 -1.47 -19.91 -3.45
CA ASN A 13 -1.06 -20.90 -4.45
C ASN A 13 -1.24 -20.42 -5.91
N GLN A 14 -1.10 -19.11 -6.15
CA GLN A 14 -1.20 -18.51 -7.48
C GLN A 14 0.08 -18.73 -8.29
N ARG A 15 -0.01 -18.66 -9.63
CA ARG A 15 1.16 -18.77 -10.53
C ARG A 15 1.56 -17.41 -11.07
N ALA A 16 2.86 -17.24 -11.22
CA ALA A 16 3.48 -16.10 -11.87
C ALA A 16 4.10 -16.48 -13.22
N GLY A 17 3.87 -15.65 -14.22
CA GLY A 17 4.60 -15.63 -15.48
C GLY A 17 5.92 -14.86 -15.37
N ARG A 18 6.75 -14.96 -16.42
CA ARG A 18 8.09 -14.34 -16.48
C ARG A 18 8.07 -12.81 -16.39
N LEU A 19 6.94 -12.18 -16.72
CA LEU A 19 6.77 -10.74 -16.71
C LEU A 19 6.49 -10.15 -15.31
N LEU A 20 6.31 -10.99 -14.28
CA LEU A 20 6.06 -10.52 -12.91
C LEU A 20 7.23 -9.68 -12.37
N LEU A 21 8.44 -10.23 -12.47
CA LEU A 21 9.64 -9.58 -11.96
C LEU A 21 9.93 -8.25 -12.67
N PRO A 22 10.02 -8.18 -14.02
CA PRO A 22 10.26 -6.91 -14.70
C PRO A 22 9.11 -5.90 -14.49
N GLY A 23 7.85 -6.35 -14.42
CA GLY A 23 6.72 -5.49 -14.10
C GLY A 23 6.82 -4.88 -12.69
N THR A 24 7.19 -5.70 -11.69
CA THR A 24 7.35 -5.25 -10.31
C THR A 24 8.52 -4.28 -10.18
N VAL A 25 9.66 -4.57 -10.82
CA VAL A 25 10.83 -3.69 -10.84
C VAL A 25 10.48 -2.35 -11.50
N LEU A 26 9.78 -2.36 -12.63
CA LEU A 26 9.33 -1.15 -13.30
C LEU A 26 8.37 -0.33 -12.42
N ALA A 27 7.45 -0.99 -11.71
CA ALA A 27 6.52 -0.34 -10.79
C ALA A 27 7.25 0.37 -9.64
N LEU A 28 8.19 -0.33 -8.98
CA LEU A 28 8.99 0.21 -7.89
C LEU A 28 9.93 1.34 -8.36
N ALA A 29 10.50 1.22 -9.55
CA ALA A 29 11.32 2.29 -10.14
C ALA A 29 10.48 3.53 -10.45
N GLY A 30 9.25 3.35 -10.95
CA GLY A 30 8.31 4.44 -11.17
C GLY A 30 7.90 5.14 -9.87
N GLU A 31 7.64 4.37 -8.82
CA GLU A 31 7.34 4.88 -7.47
C GLU A 31 8.52 5.67 -6.90
N PHE A 32 9.73 5.13 -7.00
CA PHE A 32 10.95 5.82 -6.57
C PHE A 32 11.11 7.16 -7.30
N LEU A 33 11.00 7.17 -8.63
CA LEU A 33 11.12 8.38 -9.44
C LEU A 33 10.03 9.41 -9.12
N ALA A 34 8.80 8.94 -8.86
CA ALA A 34 7.68 9.81 -8.48
C ALA A 34 7.90 10.43 -7.10
N ILE A 35 8.40 9.68 -6.10
CA ILE A 35 8.60 10.18 -4.74
C ILE A 35 9.77 11.16 -4.65
N THR A 36 10.89 10.88 -5.35
CA THR A 36 12.10 11.71 -5.22
C THR A 36 11.98 13.08 -5.88
N HIS A 37 10.98 13.32 -6.75
CA HIS A 37 10.61 14.62 -7.35
C HIS A 37 11.72 15.50 -7.98
N GLY A 38 12.98 15.05 -8.06
CA GLY A 38 14.08 15.96 -8.41
C GLY A 38 15.32 15.79 -7.55
N ASP A 39 15.14 15.34 -6.30
CA ASP A 39 16.20 15.26 -5.29
C ASP A 39 17.29 14.26 -5.68
N SER A 40 18.52 14.62 -5.36
CA SER A 40 19.69 13.77 -5.60
C SER A 40 19.78 12.69 -4.54
N VAL A 41 19.05 11.60 -4.73
CA VAL A 41 19.22 10.40 -3.90
C VAL A 41 20.56 9.76 -4.28
N SER A 42 21.58 10.03 -3.47
CA SER A 42 22.87 9.37 -3.60
C SER A 42 22.92 8.12 -2.72
N TRP A 43 23.59 7.09 -3.21
CA TRP A 43 23.82 5.86 -2.43
C TRP A 43 24.60 6.14 -1.13
N GLY A 44 25.48 7.14 -1.15
CA GLY A 44 26.21 7.60 0.04
C GLY A 44 25.29 8.20 1.10
N SER A 45 24.36 9.07 0.69
CA SER A 45 23.36 9.67 1.59
C SER A 45 22.45 8.60 2.21
N PHE A 46 21.97 7.66 1.40
CA PHE A 46 21.16 6.53 1.89
C PHE A 46 21.87 5.71 2.97
N ARG A 47 23.14 5.33 2.73
CA ARG A 47 23.93 4.58 3.71
C ARG A 47 24.16 5.36 5.00
N CYS A 48 24.46 6.65 4.89
CA CYS A 48 24.64 7.53 6.04
C CYS A 48 23.36 7.59 6.89
N HIS A 49 22.19 7.80 6.26
CA HIS A 49 20.90 7.82 6.95
C HIS A 49 20.56 6.48 7.60
N LEU A 50 20.81 5.36 6.92
CA LEU A 50 20.57 4.02 7.44
C LEU A 50 21.43 3.72 8.66
N GLN A 51 22.71 4.13 8.64
CA GLN A 51 23.62 3.95 9.77
C GLN A 51 23.29 4.86 10.95
N ALA A 52 22.90 6.11 10.67
CA ALA A 52 22.54 7.07 11.70
C ALA A 52 21.25 6.67 12.42
N ASN A 53 20.23 6.20 11.70
CA ASN A 53 18.92 5.87 12.25
C ASN A 53 18.31 4.64 11.57
N PRO A 54 18.67 3.41 11.98
CA PRO A 54 18.16 2.19 11.34
C PRO A 54 16.70 1.85 11.73
N ALA A 55 16.22 2.34 12.87
CA ALA A 55 14.91 1.95 13.41
C ALA A 55 13.72 2.25 12.46
N PRO A 56 13.60 3.43 11.82
CA PRO A 56 12.51 3.69 10.88
C PRO A 56 12.49 2.74 9.69
N TYR A 57 13.65 2.31 9.18
CA TYR A 57 13.74 1.36 8.08
C TYR A 57 13.26 -0.04 8.50
N GLY A 58 13.65 -0.47 9.70
CA GLY A 58 13.15 -1.73 10.28
C GLY A 58 11.64 -1.71 10.49
N LEU A 59 11.11 -0.62 11.06
CA LEU A 59 9.67 -0.44 11.26
C LEU A 59 8.90 -0.39 9.93
N ALA A 60 9.42 0.31 8.92
CA ALA A 60 8.82 0.36 7.59
C ALA A 60 8.76 -1.03 6.94
N PHE A 61 9.82 -1.83 7.09
CA PHE A 61 9.86 -3.20 6.61
C PHE A 61 8.83 -4.09 7.33
N VAL A 62 8.77 -4.03 8.67
CA VAL A 62 7.77 -4.76 9.46
C VAL A 62 6.35 -4.34 9.07
N GLY A 63 6.10 -3.04 8.88
CA GLY A 63 4.83 -2.52 8.39
C GLY A 63 4.45 -3.07 7.03
N ALA A 64 5.39 -3.07 6.07
CA ALA A 64 5.15 -3.60 4.73
C ALA A 64 4.81 -5.11 4.73
N VAL A 65 5.53 -5.90 5.54
CA VAL A 65 5.27 -7.33 5.69
C VAL A 65 3.93 -7.58 6.37
N SER A 66 3.62 -6.84 7.44
CA SER A 66 2.37 -6.96 8.19
C SER A 66 1.16 -6.63 7.30
N TRP A 67 1.26 -5.57 6.50
CA TRP A 67 0.23 -5.19 5.53
C TRP A 67 0.02 -6.27 4.46
N ALA A 68 1.11 -6.81 3.92
CA ALA A 68 1.05 -7.85 2.90
C ALA A 68 0.44 -9.14 3.43
N LEU A 69 0.80 -9.55 4.66
CA LEU A 69 0.21 -10.69 5.35
C LEU A 69 -1.27 -10.47 5.62
N TYR A 70 -1.64 -9.33 6.20
CA TYR A 70 -3.04 -8.99 6.44
C TYR A 70 -3.87 -9.09 5.15
N SER A 71 -3.40 -8.43 4.07
CA SER A 71 -4.13 -8.39 2.80
C SER A 71 -4.32 -9.77 2.17
N THR A 72 -3.32 -10.65 2.27
CA THR A 72 -3.38 -12.00 1.69
C THR A 72 -4.15 -12.99 2.58
N LEU A 73 -3.97 -12.91 3.90
CA LEU A 73 -4.65 -13.77 4.85
C LEU A 73 -6.14 -13.42 4.99
N ALA A 74 -6.50 -12.14 4.88
CA ALA A 74 -7.91 -11.72 4.81
C ALA A 74 -8.65 -12.44 3.68
N ARG A 75 -8.00 -12.61 2.51
CA ARG A 75 -8.53 -13.43 1.41
C ARG A 75 -8.49 -14.92 1.71
N ARG A 76 -7.38 -15.45 2.23
CA ARG A 76 -7.26 -16.90 2.52
C ARG A 76 -8.32 -17.38 3.51
N TRP A 77 -8.65 -16.56 4.49
CA TRP A 77 -9.59 -16.89 5.56
C TRP A 77 -11.00 -16.34 5.34
N SER A 78 -11.27 -15.71 4.18
CA SER A 78 -12.62 -15.26 3.86
C SER A 78 -13.55 -16.47 3.70
N ARG A 79 -14.35 -16.77 4.73
CA ARG A 79 -15.45 -17.72 4.65
C ARG A 79 -16.72 -17.01 4.17
N PRO A 80 -17.61 -17.69 3.41
CA PRO A 80 -18.92 -17.14 3.08
C PRO A 80 -19.65 -16.70 4.35
N GLY A 81 -20.10 -15.44 4.40
CA GLY A 81 -20.84 -14.86 5.52
C GLY A 81 -20.01 -14.41 6.73
N ALA A 82 -18.68 -14.63 6.76
CA ALA A 82 -17.84 -14.16 7.86
C ALA A 82 -17.58 -12.64 7.77
N GLY A 83 -17.58 -11.96 8.93
CA GLY A 83 -17.19 -10.55 9.08
C GLY A 83 -15.72 -10.29 8.76
N GLY A 84 -15.37 -9.01 8.58
CA GLY A 84 -14.00 -8.57 8.32
C GLY A 84 -13.26 -8.25 9.63
N ALA A 85 -11.93 -8.27 9.62
CA ALA A 85 -11.15 -7.91 10.81
C ALA A 85 -11.12 -6.39 11.08
N VAL A 86 -11.54 -5.58 10.10
CA VAL A 86 -11.48 -4.11 10.16
C VAL A 86 -12.27 -3.51 11.33
N GLU A 87 -13.43 -4.09 11.65
CA GLU A 87 -14.30 -3.61 12.73
C GLU A 87 -13.64 -3.68 14.11
N LEU A 88 -12.74 -4.65 14.32
CA LEU A 88 -11.94 -4.79 15.53
C LEU A 88 -10.60 -4.05 15.43
N PHE A 89 -9.96 -4.12 14.26
CA PHE A 89 -8.64 -3.56 14.03
C PHE A 89 -8.62 -2.03 14.16
N ILE A 90 -9.60 -1.32 13.60
CA ILE A 90 -9.62 0.15 13.65
C ILE A 90 -9.71 0.67 15.10
N PRO A 91 -10.66 0.22 15.94
CA PRO A 91 -10.71 0.64 17.34
C PRO A 91 -9.43 0.26 18.11
N ALA A 92 -8.90 -0.95 17.91
CA ALA A 92 -7.68 -1.40 18.59
C ALA A 92 -6.46 -0.54 18.21
N ALA A 93 -6.30 -0.21 16.92
CA ALA A 93 -5.26 0.69 16.44
C ALA A 93 -5.45 2.10 17.02
N GLY A 94 -6.68 2.61 17.06
CA GLY A 94 -7.02 3.90 17.66
C GLY A 94 -6.65 3.98 19.14
N VAL A 95 -7.02 2.97 19.94
CA VAL A 95 -6.66 2.88 21.37
C VAL A 95 -5.14 2.80 21.54
N THR A 96 -4.46 1.99 20.73
CA THR A 96 -3.00 1.85 20.79
C THR A 96 -2.30 3.18 20.51
N LEU A 97 -2.70 3.88 19.44
CA LEU A 97 -2.13 5.19 19.08
C LEU A 97 -2.46 6.26 20.12
N LEU A 98 -3.66 6.22 20.72
CA LEU A 98 -4.03 7.13 21.80
C LEU A 98 -3.13 6.91 23.02
N VAL A 99 -2.93 5.66 23.44
CA VAL A 99 -2.02 5.34 24.56
C VAL A 99 -0.60 5.81 24.25
N LEU A 100 -0.10 5.57 23.04
CA LEU A 100 1.23 6.04 22.64
C LEU A 100 1.35 7.56 22.68
N SER A 101 0.35 8.30 22.20
CA SER A 101 0.35 9.77 22.25
C SER A 101 0.35 10.29 23.69
N LEU A 102 -0.42 9.68 24.58
CA LEU A 102 -0.43 10.01 26.02
C LEU A 102 0.92 9.74 26.70
N LEU A 103 1.63 8.67 26.30
CA LEU A 103 2.94 8.32 26.85
C LEU A 103 4.08 9.18 26.27
N SER A 104 3.93 9.67 25.05
CA SER A 104 4.94 10.51 24.37
C SER A 104 5.00 11.95 24.89
N GLY A 105 4.02 12.38 25.71
CA GLY A 105 3.99 13.73 26.27
C GLY A 105 3.74 14.82 25.23
N GLU A 106 3.15 14.47 24.08
CA GLU A 106 2.78 15.43 23.05
C GLU A 106 1.74 16.40 23.61
N SER A 107 1.93 17.71 23.36
CA SER A 107 0.97 18.76 23.72
C SER A 107 0.30 19.31 22.46
N PRO A 108 -0.68 18.59 21.87
CA PRO A 108 -1.31 19.01 20.64
C PRO A 108 -2.14 20.28 20.83
N VAL A 109 -1.95 21.25 19.94
CA VAL A 109 -2.76 22.47 19.89
C VAL A 109 -4.03 22.18 19.09
N TRP A 110 -5.17 22.09 19.78
CA TRP A 110 -6.46 21.85 19.15
C TRP A 110 -7.12 23.16 18.72
N SER A 111 -7.59 23.20 17.47
CA SER A 111 -8.49 24.23 16.94
C SER A 111 -9.73 23.57 16.37
N VAL A 112 -10.83 24.33 16.21
CA VAL A 112 -12.06 23.82 15.57
C VAL A 112 -11.77 23.28 14.17
N ARG A 113 -10.88 23.95 13.42
CA ARG A 113 -10.43 23.50 12.11
C ARG A 113 -9.70 22.16 12.18
N ALA A 114 -8.71 22.03 13.08
CA ALA A 114 -7.96 20.79 13.25
C ALA A 114 -8.87 19.63 13.69
N GLY A 115 -9.85 19.90 14.55
CA GLY A 115 -10.89 18.93 14.93
C GLY A 115 -11.73 18.48 13.73
N GLY A 116 -12.16 19.41 12.87
CA GLY A 116 -12.89 19.09 11.65
C GLY A 116 -12.06 18.27 10.65
N GLU A 117 -10.80 18.62 10.44
CA GLU A 117 -9.86 17.88 9.58
C GLU A 117 -9.60 16.46 10.12
N ALA A 118 -9.41 16.32 11.44
CA ALA A 118 -9.24 15.01 12.09
C ALA A 118 -10.49 14.11 11.95
N LEU A 119 -11.69 14.67 12.13
CA LEU A 119 -12.95 13.95 11.94
C LEU A 119 -13.14 13.51 10.47
N ALA A 120 -12.82 14.39 9.51
CA ALA A 120 -12.88 14.06 8.10
C ALA A 120 -11.91 12.92 7.75
N LEU A 121 -10.67 12.99 8.24
CA LEU A 121 -9.67 11.92 8.07
C LEU A 121 -10.13 10.61 8.71
N ALA A 122 -10.73 10.64 9.90
CA ALA A 122 -11.27 9.46 10.55
C ALA A 122 -12.38 8.80 9.71
N GLY A 123 -13.33 9.58 9.19
CA GLY A 123 -14.39 9.08 8.33
C GLY A 123 -13.87 8.46 7.03
N ILE A 124 -12.95 9.15 6.34
CA ILE A 124 -12.30 8.65 5.12
C ILE A 124 -11.52 7.37 5.41
N THR A 125 -10.82 7.29 6.55
CA THR A 125 -10.05 6.12 6.96
C THR A 125 -10.95 4.90 7.15
N VAL A 126 -12.05 5.05 7.91
CA VAL A 126 -13.01 3.94 8.12
C VAL A 126 -13.59 3.47 6.78
N LEU A 127 -13.99 4.39 5.91
CA LEU A 127 -14.50 4.06 4.58
C LEU A 127 -13.45 3.33 3.71
N ALA A 128 -12.22 3.83 3.66
CA ALA A 128 -11.15 3.23 2.87
C ALA A 128 -10.83 1.80 3.33
N TYR A 129 -10.71 1.58 4.64
CA TYR A 129 -10.39 0.26 5.18
C TYR A 129 -11.53 -0.75 5.03
N THR A 130 -12.78 -0.32 5.23
CA THR A 130 -13.95 -1.18 5.02
C THR A 130 -14.08 -1.60 3.56
N LEU A 131 -13.93 -0.67 2.61
CA LEU A 131 -13.92 -0.98 1.18
C LEU A 131 -12.75 -1.89 0.80
N TRP A 132 -11.55 -1.63 1.33
CA TRP A 132 -10.37 -2.46 1.10
C TRP A 132 -10.59 -3.91 1.54
N ASP A 133 -11.11 -4.11 2.75
CA ASP A 133 -11.35 -5.44 3.29
C ASP A 133 -12.44 -6.19 2.51
N VAL A 134 -13.52 -5.52 2.10
CA VAL A 134 -14.51 -6.09 1.19
C VAL A 134 -13.87 -6.49 -0.15
N ALA A 135 -13.04 -5.61 -0.73
CA ALA A 135 -12.37 -5.86 -2.01
C ALA A 135 -11.37 -7.02 -1.93
N MET A 136 -10.62 -7.14 -0.83
CA MET A 136 -9.66 -8.23 -0.63
C MET A 136 -10.37 -9.58 -0.44
N ARG A 137 -11.46 -9.60 0.35
CA ARG A 137 -12.21 -10.83 0.64
C ARG A 137 -13.03 -11.31 -0.55
N LYS A 138 -13.77 -10.42 -1.22
CA LYS A 138 -14.77 -10.79 -2.24
C LYS A 138 -14.33 -10.50 -3.68
N GLY A 139 -13.38 -9.58 -3.87
CA GLY A 139 -12.97 -9.12 -5.20
C GLY A 139 -11.82 -9.92 -5.81
N ASN A 140 -11.28 -9.41 -6.93
CA ASN A 140 -10.06 -9.95 -7.52
C ASN A 140 -8.85 -9.31 -6.82
N LEU A 141 -8.18 -10.07 -5.93
CA LEU A 141 -7.04 -9.59 -5.14
C LEU A 141 -5.93 -9.00 -6.02
N LEU A 142 -5.67 -9.61 -7.18
CA LEU A 142 -4.62 -9.16 -8.09
C LEU A 142 -4.99 -7.84 -8.74
N LEU A 143 -6.25 -7.67 -9.16
CA LEU A 143 -6.73 -6.41 -9.70
C LEU A 143 -6.68 -5.31 -8.63
N VAL A 144 -7.10 -5.61 -7.39
CA VAL A 144 -7.04 -4.63 -6.29
C VAL A 144 -5.60 -4.22 -6.00
N ALA A 145 -4.67 -5.19 -5.89
CA ALA A 145 -3.25 -4.90 -5.67
C ALA A 145 -2.63 -4.10 -6.83
N ALA A 146 -3.03 -4.39 -8.08
CA ALA A 146 -2.58 -3.66 -9.26
C ALA A 146 -3.13 -2.23 -9.30
N CYS A 147 -4.43 -2.05 -9.03
CA CYS A 147 -5.07 -0.73 -8.94
C CYS A 147 -4.50 0.10 -7.78
N SER A 148 -4.02 -0.53 -6.70
CA SER A 148 -3.39 0.18 -5.56
C SER A 148 -2.10 0.90 -5.95
N TYR A 149 -1.43 0.46 -7.02
CA TYR A 149 -0.29 1.20 -7.55
C TYR A 149 -0.73 2.56 -8.13
N PHE A 150 -1.98 2.78 -8.50
CA PHE A 150 -2.43 4.11 -8.92
C PHE A 150 -2.57 5.11 -7.76
N THR A 151 -2.51 4.65 -6.50
CA THR A 151 -2.71 5.51 -5.32
C THR A 151 -1.71 6.67 -5.23
N PRO A 152 -0.38 6.46 -5.35
CA PRO A 152 0.57 7.57 -5.37
C PRO A 152 0.30 8.57 -6.50
N LEU A 153 0.00 8.09 -7.71
CA LEU A 153 -0.33 8.96 -8.85
C LEU A 153 -1.57 9.82 -8.58
N LEU A 154 -2.69 9.20 -8.18
CA LEU A 154 -3.93 9.93 -7.90
C LEU A 154 -3.76 10.90 -6.73
N SER A 155 -3.06 10.49 -5.68
CA SER A 155 -2.74 11.35 -4.55
C SER A 155 -1.94 12.56 -4.99
N THR A 156 -0.90 12.39 -5.80
CA THR A 156 -0.09 13.51 -6.28
C THR A 156 -0.89 14.45 -7.18
N LEU A 157 -1.74 13.94 -8.09
CA LEU A 157 -2.59 14.78 -8.93
C LEU A 157 -3.55 15.64 -8.11
N VAL A 158 -4.19 15.03 -7.10
CA VAL A 158 -5.09 15.76 -6.18
C VAL A 158 -4.30 16.80 -5.39
N SER A 159 -3.13 16.45 -4.86
CA SER A 159 -2.26 17.39 -4.13
C SER A 159 -1.79 18.54 -5.02
N CYS A 160 -1.37 18.28 -6.27
CA CYS A 160 -0.98 19.31 -7.23
C CYS A 160 -2.14 20.26 -7.55
N ALA A 161 -3.33 19.72 -7.78
CA ALA A 161 -4.53 20.52 -8.04
C ALA A 161 -4.91 21.39 -6.84
N TYR A 162 -4.88 20.81 -5.63
CA TYR A 162 -5.21 21.51 -4.39
C TYR A 162 -4.19 22.59 -4.02
N LEU A 163 -2.90 22.31 -4.16
CA LEU A 163 -1.80 23.23 -3.82
C LEU A 163 -1.44 24.19 -4.94
N GLY A 164 -2.03 24.06 -6.13
CA GLY A 164 -1.68 24.87 -7.30
C GLY A 164 -0.26 24.62 -7.85
N VAL A 165 0.32 23.45 -7.56
CA VAL A 165 1.69 23.09 -7.98
C VAL A 165 1.67 22.39 -9.34
N ARG A 166 2.53 22.82 -10.26
CA ARG A 166 2.67 22.17 -11.57
C ARG A 166 3.55 20.91 -11.47
N PRO A 167 3.03 19.72 -11.83
CA PRO A 167 3.82 18.50 -11.81
C PRO A 167 4.93 18.55 -12.86
N GLY A 168 6.18 18.31 -12.44
CA GLY A 168 7.33 18.22 -13.33
C GLY A 168 7.33 16.96 -14.21
N TRP A 169 8.13 16.94 -15.29
CA TRP A 169 8.16 15.82 -16.23
C TRP A 169 8.58 14.48 -15.58
N ARG A 170 9.45 14.51 -14.55
CA ARG A 170 9.91 13.32 -13.83
C ARG A 170 8.78 12.61 -13.11
N LEU A 171 7.86 13.37 -12.53
CA LEU A 171 6.67 12.84 -11.88
C LEU A 171 5.79 12.10 -12.89
N TRP A 172 5.55 12.70 -14.07
CA TRP A 172 4.81 12.04 -15.14
C TRP A 172 5.48 10.75 -15.62
N ALA A 173 6.80 10.77 -15.83
CA ALA A 173 7.56 9.59 -16.21
C ALA A 173 7.49 8.49 -15.13
N GLY A 174 7.62 8.86 -13.86
CA GLY A 174 7.50 7.96 -12.71
C GLY A 174 6.11 7.31 -12.65
N CYS A 175 5.06 8.11 -12.77
CA CYS A 175 3.69 7.62 -12.80
C CYS A 175 3.41 6.70 -13.99
N LEU A 176 3.90 7.02 -15.20
CA LEU A 176 3.71 6.15 -16.36
C LEU A 176 4.42 4.81 -16.19
N ALA A 177 5.68 4.82 -15.73
CA ALA A 177 6.43 3.60 -15.42
C ALA A 177 5.69 2.77 -14.36
N LEU A 178 5.18 3.43 -13.33
CA LEU A 178 4.44 2.81 -12.25
C LEU A 178 3.17 2.10 -12.76
N VAL A 179 2.37 2.77 -13.59
CA VAL A 179 1.15 2.22 -14.19
C VAL A 179 1.46 1.07 -15.14
N LEU A 180 2.48 1.21 -15.99
CA LEU A 180 2.88 0.13 -16.91
C LEU A 180 3.39 -1.09 -16.14
N GLY A 181 4.21 -0.88 -15.11
CA GLY A 181 4.72 -1.93 -14.25
C GLY A 181 3.61 -2.67 -13.52
N SER A 182 2.61 -1.95 -12.99
CA SER A 182 1.47 -2.56 -12.29
C SER A 182 0.60 -3.40 -13.23
N LEU A 183 0.34 -2.91 -14.45
CA LEU A 183 -0.40 -3.66 -15.48
C LEU A 183 0.35 -4.92 -15.94
N LEU A 184 1.67 -4.84 -16.12
CA LEU A 184 2.50 -6.00 -16.44
C LEU A 184 2.49 -7.04 -15.32
N THR A 185 2.60 -6.58 -14.08
CA THR A 185 2.55 -7.43 -12.89
C THR A 185 1.20 -8.15 -12.80
N TRP A 186 0.10 -7.42 -12.97
CA TRP A 186 -1.26 -7.97 -12.97
C TRP A 186 -1.45 -9.04 -14.05
N ARG A 187 -1.07 -8.73 -15.30
CA ARG A 187 -1.14 -9.67 -16.43
C ARG A 187 -0.24 -10.88 -16.28
N SER A 188 0.65 -10.91 -15.30
CA SER A 188 1.58 -12.00 -15.08
C SER A 188 1.11 -12.97 -14.00
N VAL A 189 0.04 -12.66 -13.26
CA VAL A 189 -0.42 -13.52 -12.18
C VAL A 189 -1.79 -14.08 -12.51
N PHE A 190 -1.92 -15.39 -12.35
CA PHE A 190 -3.15 -16.12 -12.67
C PHE A 190 -3.40 -17.18 -11.62
N ASP A 191 -4.66 -17.51 -11.43
CA ASP A 191 -5.04 -18.62 -10.56
C ASP A 191 -4.54 -19.94 -11.15
N ARG A 192 -4.16 -20.87 -10.28
CA ARG A 192 -3.92 -22.26 -10.70
C ARG A 192 -5.25 -22.83 -11.17
N SER A 193 -5.38 -23.15 -12.47
CA SER A 193 -6.44 -24.06 -12.90
C SER A 193 -6.35 -25.33 -12.06
N PRO A 194 -7.45 -25.84 -11.49
CA PRO A 194 -7.44 -27.14 -10.86
C PRO A 194 -6.94 -28.13 -11.90
N LYS A 195 -5.88 -28.89 -11.57
CA LYS A 195 -5.55 -30.06 -12.39
C LYS A 195 -6.83 -30.89 -12.44
N GLY A 196 -7.36 -31.13 -13.64
CA GLY A 196 -8.56 -31.94 -13.79
C GLY A 196 -8.41 -33.24 -13.02
N GLU A 197 -9.33 -33.49 -12.10
CA GLU A 197 -9.66 -34.84 -11.64
C GLU A 197 -10.27 -35.58 -12.83
N HIS A 198 -9.40 -36.07 -13.71
CA HIS A 198 -9.72 -37.14 -14.64
C HIS A 198 -8.57 -38.14 -14.59
N ALA A 199 -8.74 -39.10 -13.68
CA ALA A 199 -8.29 -40.49 -13.82
C ALA A 199 -9.10 -41.34 -12.83
#